data_AF-F1VUD5-F1
#
_entry.id   AF-F1VUD5-F1
#
_cell.length_a   1.000
_cell.length_b   1.000
_cell.length_c   1.000
_cell.angle_alpha   90.00
_cell.angle_beta   90.00
_cell.angle_gamma   90.00
#
_symmetry.space_group_name_H-M   'P 1'
#
loop_
_entity.id
_entity.type
_entity.pdbx_description
1 polymer ?
#
loop_
_entity_poly.entity_id
_entity_poly.type
_entity_poly.pdbx_seq_one_letter_code
_entity_poly.pdbx_strand_id
1 'polypeptide(L)'
;MSAHASNAANFQDQSYNPDNLLNTLIQRLEIKNDAALSRALEVAPPVISKIRHRRLPVGASLLIRMHEVADLSIAELRALMGDRRSKYRVSGVRMPSARG
;
A
#
# COMPACT_ATOMS: atom_id res chain seq x y z
N MET A 1 -15.07 -4.43 -42.62
CA MET A 1 -13.61 -4.48 -42.35
C MET A 1 -13.32 -3.41 -41.32
N SER A 2 -13.68 -3.62 -40.06
CA SER A 2 -12.85 -4.27 -39.02
C SER A 2 -11.48 -3.61 -38.85
N ALA A 3 -11.36 -2.72 -37.86
CA ALA A 3 -10.44 -2.90 -36.73
C ALA A 3 -10.56 -1.72 -35.74
N HIS A 4 -11.22 -2.02 -34.62
CA HIS A 4 -11.07 -1.35 -33.34
C HIS A 4 -9.60 -1.50 -32.89
N ALA A 5 -8.93 -0.41 -32.54
CA ALA A 5 -7.71 -0.44 -31.74
C ALA A 5 -7.83 0.60 -30.64
N SER A 6 -8.60 0.23 -29.61
CA SER A 6 -8.77 0.96 -28.37
C SER A 6 -7.41 1.13 -27.68
N ASN A 7 -7.02 2.37 -27.44
CA ASN A 7 -5.84 2.75 -26.66
C ASN A 7 -6.05 2.37 -25.18
N ALA A 8 -5.90 1.09 -24.86
CA ALA A 8 -5.98 0.54 -23.50
C ALA A 8 -4.63 0.65 -22.82
N ALA A 9 -4.22 1.86 -22.45
CA ALA A 9 -3.05 2.04 -21.60
C ALA A 9 -3.31 3.16 -20.59
N ASN A 10 -3.34 2.78 -19.31
CA ASN A 10 -3.08 3.58 -18.11
C ASN A 10 -4.24 3.85 -17.11
N PHE A 11 -5.08 2.84 -16.80
CA PHE A 11 -6.06 2.89 -15.68
C PHE A 11 -5.55 2.31 -14.35
N GLN A 12 -4.25 2.01 -14.20
CA GLN A 12 -3.73 1.21 -13.07
C GLN A 12 -3.39 2.01 -11.79
N ASP A 13 -3.68 3.31 -11.72
CA ASP A 13 -3.29 4.16 -10.56
C ASP A 13 -4.42 5.06 -10.01
N GLN A 14 -5.63 5.00 -10.57
CA GLN A 14 -6.72 5.91 -10.20
C GLN A 14 -7.40 5.59 -8.84
N SER A 15 -7.05 4.49 -8.18
CA SER A 15 -7.77 4.01 -6.98
C SER A 15 -6.90 3.72 -5.76
N TYR A 16 -5.57 3.91 -5.81
CA TYR A 16 -4.71 3.68 -4.65
C TYR A 16 -4.81 4.86 -3.67
N ASN A 17 -5.46 4.62 -2.53
CA ASN A 17 -5.64 5.60 -1.47
C ASN A 17 -5.24 5.05 -0.09
N PRO A 18 -3.97 5.20 0.31
CA PRO A 18 -3.51 4.71 1.62
C PRO A 18 -4.09 5.51 2.80
N ASP A 19 -4.67 6.69 2.57
CA ASP A 19 -5.27 7.49 3.64
C ASP A 19 -6.46 6.78 4.29
N ASN A 20 -7.26 6.09 3.48
CA ASN A 20 -8.39 5.30 3.96
C ASN A 20 -7.91 4.19 4.90
N LEU A 21 -6.88 3.45 4.50
CA LEU A 21 -6.26 2.43 5.34
C LEU A 21 -5.77 3.02 6.66
N LEU A 22 -4.96 4.09 6.62
CA LEU A 22 -4.38 4.67 7.84
C LEU A 22 -5.46 5.24 8.77
N ASN A 23 -6.51 5.86 8.22
CA ASN A 23 -7.64 6.36 9.00
C ASN A 23 -8.43 5.22 9.66
N THR A 24 -8.68 4.13 8.94
CA THR A 24 -9.34 2.95 9.51
C THR A 24 -8.50 2.34 10.62
N LEU A 25 -7.17 2.26 10.48
CA LEU A 25 -6.29 1.79 11.55
C LEU A 25 -6.32 2.70 12.78
N ILE A 26 -6.32 4.02 12.58
CA ILE A 26 -6.44 5.00 13.67
C ILE A 26 -7.74 4.80 14.45
N GLN A 27 -8.85 4.62 13.75
CA GLN A 27 -10.16 4.40 14.35
C GLN A 27 -10.24 3.03 15.05
N ARG A 28 -9.76 1.96 14.42
CA ARG A 28 -9.82 0.59 14.96
C ARG A 28 -8.95 0.40 16.19
N LEU A 29 -7.79 1.05 16.25
CA LEU A 29 -6.84 0.96 17.36
C LEU A 29 -7.11 2.01 18.44
N GLU A 30 -8.14 2.85 18.27
CA GLU A 30 -8.50 3.96 19.19
C GLU A 30 -7.34 4.91 19.50
N ILE A 31 -6.45 5.09 18.53
CA ILE A 31 -5.28 5.96 18.66
C ILE A 31 -5.57 7.35 18.09
N LYS A 32 -4.88 8.36 18.61
CA LYS A 32 -5.23 9.77 18.33
C LYS A 32 -4.64 10.33 17.04
N ASN A 33 -3.50 9.82 16.58
CA ASN A 33 -2.76 10.41 15.45
C ASN A 33 -1.74 9.45 14.83
N ASP A 34 -1.17 9.89 13.70
CA ASP A 34 -0.15 9.17 12.93
C ASP A 34 1.12 8.83 13.73
N ALA A 35 1.49 9.66 14.72
CA ALA A 35 2.65 9.38 15.57
C ALA A 35 2.38 8.25 16.57
N ALA A 36 1.14 8.13 17.07
CA ALA A 36 0.73 6.96 17.84
C ALA A 36 0.67 5.71 16.94
N LEU A 37 0.15 5.86 15.71
CA LEU A 37 0.09 4.77 14.74
C LEU A 37 1.48 4.24 14.38
N SER A 38 2.45 5.13 14.19
CA SER A 38 3.82 4.73 13.86
C SER A 38 4.43 3.88 14.98
N ARG A 39 4.16 4.20 16.25
CA ARG A 39 4.60 3.40 17.39
C ARG A 39 3.92 2.05 17.46
N ALA A 40 2.59 2.01 17.27
CA ALA A 40 1.84 0.75 17.25
C ALA A 40 2.35 -0.20 16.15
N LEU A 41 2.65 0.36 14.97
CA LEU A 41 3.19 -0.39 13.84
C LEU A 41 4.72 -0.60 13.89
N GLU A 42 5.41 -0.15 14.95
CA GLU A 42 6.88 -0.21 15.08
C GLU A 42 7.66 0.39 13.89
N VAL A 43 7.11 1.46 13.30
CA VAL A 43 7.76 2.21 12.22
C VAL A 43 8.10 3.63 12.65
N ALA A 44 9.11 4.21 12.00
CA ALA A 44 9.44 5.61 12.22
C ALA A 44 8.29 6.52 11.73
N PRO A 45 7.99 7.64 12.42
CA PRO A 45 6.96 8.60 11.99
C PRO A 45 7.07 9.07 10.52
N PRO A 46 8.28 9.27 9.95
CA PRO A 46 8.42 9.64 8.54
C PRO A 46 7.88 8.59 7.56
N VAL A 47 7.80 7.31 7.96
CA VAL A 47 7.23 6.24 7.12
C VAL A 47 5.74 6.48 6.90
N ILE A 48 4.99 6.73 7.99
CA ILE A 48 3.56 7.04 7.93
C ILE A 48 3.31 8.31 7.12
N SER A 49 4.10 9.36 7.37
CA SER A 49 4.01 10.61 6.60
C SER A 49 4.25 10.38 5.10
N LYS A 50 5.26 9.59 4.73
CA LYS A 50 5.51 9.27 3.31
C LYS A 50 4.39 8.45 2.69
N ILE A 51 3.74 7.57 3.44
CA ILE A 51 2.59 6.78 2.97
C ILE A 51 1.38 7.68 2.74
N ARG A 52 1.03 8.56 3.69
CA ARG A 52 -0.02 9.59 3.56
C ARG A 52 0.16 10.40 2.28
N HIS A 53 1.38 10.88 2.04
CA HIS A 53 1.70 11.68 0.87
C HIS A 53 1.97 10.85 -0.40
N ARG A 54 1.70 9.53 -0.37
CA ARG A 54 1.89 8.60 -1.49
C ARG A 54 3.31 8.59 -2.06
N ARG A 55 4.30 8.97 -1.26
CA ARG A 55 5.74 8.96 -1.56
C ARG A 55 6.40 7.62 -1.24
N LEU A 56 5.72 6.78 -0.45
CA LEU A 56 6.15 5.42 -0.13
C LEU A 56 4.96 4.46 -0.26
N PRO A 57 5.02 3.43 -1.10
CA PRO A 57 3.99 2.40 -1.16
C PRO A 57 3.99 1.54 0.10
N VAL A 58 2.82 1.02 0.50
CA VAL A 58 2.74 0.04 1.58
C VAL A 58 3.30 -1.30 1.08
N GLY A 59 4.44 -1.71 1.62
CA GLY A 59 5.10 -2.98 1.29
C GLY A 59 4.49 -4.18 2.02
N ALA A 60 4.88 -5.38 1.61
CA ALA A 60 4.37 -6.63 2.19
C ALA A 60 4.66 -6.75 3.69
N SER A 61 5.87 -6.41 4.15
CA SER A 61 6.24 -6.46 5.56
C SER A 61 5.39 -5.53 6.43
N LEU A 62 5.08 -4.32 5.92
CA LEU A 62 4.24 -3.37 6.63
C LEU A 62 2.77 -3.82 6.64
N LEU A 63 2.28 -4.44 5.57
CA LEU A 63 0.95 -5.05 5.52
C LEU A 63 0.79 -6.17 6.55
N ILE A 64 1.81 -7.04 6.69
CA ILE A 64 1.81 -8.11 7.71
C ILE A 64 1.71 -7.48 9.10
N ARG A 65 2.51 -6.44 9.38
CA ARG A 65 2.45 -5.76 10.66
C ARG A 65 1.10 -5.11 10.94
N MET A 66 0.49 -4.47 9.94
CA MET A 66 -0.85 -3.89 10.06
C MET A 66 -1.91 -4.97 10.32
N HIS A 67 -1.77 -6.15 9.71
CA HIS A 67 -2.66 -7.29 9.94
C HIS A 67 -2.58 -7.76 11.40
N GLU A 68 -1.38 -7.95 11.94
CA GLU A 68 -1.16 -8.40 13.31
C GLU A 68 -1.69 -7.40 14.35
N VAL A 69 -1.48 -6.11 14.13
CA VAL A 69 -1.85 -5.08 15.12
C VAL A 69 -3.34 -4.76 15.10
N ALA A 70 -3.97 -4.75 13.92
CA ALA A 70 -5.38 -4.36 13.78
C ALA A 70 -6.35 -5.54 13.65
N ASP A 71 -5.83 -6.78 13.67
CA ASP A 71 -6.60 -8.01 13.46
C ASP A 71 -7.48 -7.95 12.19
N LEU A 72 -6.92 -7.38 11.12
CA LEU A 72 -7.57 -7.22 9.82
C LEU A 72 -6.90 -8.10 8.79
N SER A 73 -7.66 -8.86 8.01
CA SER A 73 -7.08 -9.69 6.96
C SER A 73 -6.30 -8.85 5.94
N ILE A 74 -5.26 -9.43 5.35
CA ILE A 74 -4.48 -8.76 4.29
C ILE A 74 -5.40 -8.35 3.11
N ALA A 75 -6.46 -9.11 2.85
CA ALA A 75 -7.45 -8.79 1.82
C ALA A 75 -8.22 -7.49 2.16
N GLU A 76 -8.69 -7.33 3.39
CA GLU A 76 -9.35 -6.11 3.85
C GLU A 76 -8.41 -4.90 3.79
N LEU A 77 -7.16 -5.07 4.25
CA LEU A 77 -6.16 -3.99 4.20
C LEU A 77 -5.91 -3.50 2.77
N ARG A 78 -5.84 -4.43 1.80
CA ARG A 78 -5.71 -4.07 0.37
C ARG A 78 -6.97 -3.41 -0.17
N ALA A 79 -8.15 -3.90 0.21
CA ALA A 79 -9.42 -3.31 -0.19
C ALA A 79 -9.55 -1.86 0.31
N LEU A 80 -9.15 -1.58 1.56
CA LEU A 80 -9.16 -0.23 2.15
C LEU A 80 -8.30 0.75 1.36
N MET A 81 -7.13 0.29 0.87
CA MET A 81 -6.26 1.11 0.03
C MET A 81 -6.73 1.20 -1.43
N GLY A 82 -7.71 0.39 -1.86
CA GLY A 82 -7.95 0.16 -3.29
C GLY A 82 -6.74 -0.46 -4.00
N ASP A 83 -5.86 -1.14 -3.26
CA ASP A 83 -4.64 -1.74 -3.78
C ASP A 83 -4.96 -3.02 -4.55
N ARG A 84 -5.02 -2.89 -5.88
CA ARG A 84 -5.19 -4.02 -6.80
C ARG A 84 -3.87 -4.63 -7.27
N ARG A 85 -2.73 -4.29 -6.64
CA ARG A 85 -1.42 -4.87 -6.99
C ARG A 85 -1.41 -6.36 -6.61
N SER A 86 -1.85 -7.18 -7.57
CA SER A 86 -1.87 -8.63 -7.47
C SER A 86 -0.47 -9.20 -7.24
N LYS A 87 -0.29 -9.80 -6.06
CA LYS A 87 0.51 -10.99 -5.70
C LYS A 87 2.01 -11.06 -6.03
N TYR A 88 2.60 -10.25 -6.90
CA TYR A 88 3.98 -10.49 -7.40
C TYR A 88 4.86 -9.27 -7.57
N ARG A 89 4.55 -8.14 -6.94
CA ARG A 89 5.49 -7.00 -6.94
C ARG A 89 6.56 -7.23 -5.88
N VAL A 90 7.56 -8.04 -6.22
CA VAL A 90 8.88 -8.02 -5.56
C VAL A 90 9.55 -6.69 -5.93
N SER A 91 9.12 -5.61 -5.29
CA SER A 91 9.77 -4.32 -5.41
C SER A 91 11.02 -4.34 -4.54
N GLY A 92 12.14 -4.77 -5.14
CA GLY A 92 13.46 -4.78 -4.53
C GLY A 92 14.57 -5.31 -5.44
N VAL A 93 14.27 -6.19 -6.38
CA VAL A 93 15.31 -6.73 -7.29
C VAL A 93 15.36 -5.89 -8.56
N ARG A 94 16.22 -4.87 -8.57
CA ARG A 94 16.81 -4.39 -9.82
C ARG A 94 17.73 -5.51 -10.30
N MET A 95 17.19 -6.44 -11.10
CA MET A 95 18.00 -7.47 -11.74
C MET A 95 19.11 -6.74 -12.54
N PRO A 96 20.39 -6.93 -12.22
CA PRO A 96 21.45 -6.41 -13.08
C PRO A 96 21.33 -7.15 -14.40
N SER A 97 21.06 -6.40 -15.48
CA SER A 97 21.14 -6.94 -16.84
C SER A 97 22.52 -7.55 -17.00
N ALA A 98 22.57 -8.88 -17.09
CA ALA A 98 23.80 -9.59 -17.39
C ALA A 98 24.28 -9.08 -18.76
N ARG A 99 25.39 -8.34 -18.75
CA ARG A 99 26.21 -8.14 -19.94
C ARG A 99 26.93 -9.47 -20.21
N GLY A 100 26.58 -10.09 -21.31
CA GLY A 100 27.38 -11.07 -22.05
C GLY A 100 27.36 -10.64 -23.49
#